data_AF-A0A381RUY1-F1
#
_entry.id   AF-A0A381RUY1-F1
#
_cell.length_a   1.000
_cell.length_b   1.000
_cell.length_c   1.000
_cell.angle_alpha   90.00
_cell.angle_beta   90.00
_cell.angle_gamma   90.00
#
_symmetry.space_group_name_H-M   'P 1'
#
loop_
_entity.id
_entity.type
_entity.pdbx_description
1 polymer ?
#
loop_
_entity_poly.entity_id
_entity_poly.type
_entity_poly.pdbx_seq_one_letter_code
_entity_poly.pdbx_strand_id
1 'polypeptide(L)'
;VVGILRLPDFFTRLHALGKSDTLGVALMTTGLALHEGLSLNSLKILMIVVFVALANPTAAHVLGRAALKSGLVPWTREQGDPKC
;
A
#
# COMPACT_ATOMS: atom_id res chain seq x y z
N VAL A 1 -3.70 3.17 -8.05
CA VAL A 1 -2.78 3.02 -9.21
C VAL A 1 -2.20 4.35 -9.69
N VAL A 2 -3.00 5.40 -9.91
CA VAL A 2 -2.49 6.72 -10.37
C VAL A 2 -1.31 7.26 -9.54
N GLY A 3 -1.32 7.07 -8.22
CA GLY A 3 -0.22 7.48 -7.34
C GLY A 3 1.14 6.85 -7.67
N ILE A 4 1.18 5.61 -8.17
CA ILE A 4 2.43 4.95 -8.60
C ILE A 4 3.01 5.62 -9.84
N LEU A 5 2.15 6.03 -10.78
CA LEU A 5 2.57 6.62 -12.06
C LEU A 5 2.97 8.10 -11.90
N ARG A 6 2.35 8.80 -10.95
CA ARG A 6 2.51 10.25 -10.79
C ARG A 6 3.59 10.66 -9.79
N LEU A 7 3.90 9.82 -8.80
CA LEU A 7 4.85 10.18 -7.74
C LEU A 7 6.31 10.01 -8.20
N PRO A 8 7.21 10.94 -7.85
CA PRO A 8 8.57 10.95 -8.39
C PRO A 8 9.42 9.79 -7.87
N ASP A 9 9.20 9.34 -6.64
CA ASP A 9 10.15 8.48 -5.91
C ASP A 9 9.56 7.16 -5.41
N PHE A 10 10.43 6.18 -5.17
CA PHE A 10 10.06 4.84 -4.73
C PHE A 10 9.32 4.86 -3.39
N PHE A 11 9.79 5.61 -2.40
CA PHE A 11 9.16 5.68 -1.07
C PHE A 11 7.80 6.38 -1.13
N THR A 12 7.68 7.43 -1.93
CA THR A 12 6.39 8.10 -2.15
C THR A 12 5.40 7.19 -2.88
N ARG A 13 5.84 6.42 -3.90
CA ARG A 13 5.01 5.40 -4.56
C ARG A 13 4.59 4.29 -3.60
N LEU A 14 5.49 3.81 -2.75
CA LEU A 14 5.22 2.77 -1.75
C LEU A 14 4.21 3.24 -0.70
N HIS A 15 4.30 4.50 -0.27
CA HIS A 15 3.34 5.12 0.63
C HIS A 15 1.94 5.25 -0.01
N ALA A 16 1.87 5.68 -1.27
CA ALA A 16 0.61 5.76 -2.00
C ALA A 16 -0.05 4.38 -2.22
N LEU A 17 0.76 3.35 -2.46
CA LEU A 17 0.33 1.95 -2.48
C LEU A 17 -0.29 1.54 -1.14
N GLY A 18 0.45 1.68 -0.05
CA GLY A 18 0.00 1.23 1.28
C GLY A 18 -1.29 1.89 1.75
N LYS A 19 -1.43 3.22 1.54
CA LYS A 19 -2.66 3.94 1.91
C LYS A 19 -3.86 3.56 1.05
N SER A 20 -3.66 3.42 -0.26
CA SER A 20 -4.77 3.09 -1.18
C SER A 20 -5.30 1.68 -0.92
N ASP A 21 -4.40 0.75 -0.64
CA ASP A 21 -4.75 -0.65 -0.42
C ASP A 21 -5.57 -0.86 0.85
N THR A 22 -5.10 -0.34 1.99
CA THR A 22 -5.82 -0.45 3.27
C THR A 22 -7.20 0.20 3.23
N LEU A 23 -7.34 1.37 2.61
CA LEU A 23 -8.63 2.03 2.45
C LEU A 23 -9.56 1.26 1.50
N GLY A 24 -9.04 0.75 0.38
CA GLY A 24 -9.81 -0.02 -0.59
C GLY A 24 -10.37 -1.30 0.02
N VAL A 25 -9.53 -2.03 0.75
CA VAL A 25 -9.91 -3.26 1.46
C VAL A 25 -10.94 -2.98 2.56
N ALA A 26 -10.77 -1.91 3.34
CA ALA A 26 -11.74 -1.52 4.36
C ALA A 26 -13.13 -1.25 3.75
N LEU A 27 -13.18 -0.44 2.69
CA LEU A 27 -14.43 -0.11 2.00
C LEU A 27 -15.08 -1.33 1.33
N MET A 28 -14.29 -2.18 0.66
CA MET A 28 -14.78 -3.42 0.05
C MET A 28 -15.38 -4.36 1.11
N THR A 29 -14.68 -4.55 2.23
CA THR A 29 -15.14 -5.46 3.28
C THR A 29 -16.41 -4.94 3.94
N THR A 30 -16.50 -3.63 4.20
CA THR A 30 -17.73 -3.01 4.71
C THR A 30 -18.89 -3.14 3.71
N GLY A 31 -18.65 -2.89 2.42
CA GLY A 31 -19.68 -3.03 1.39
C GLY A 31 -20.17 -4.47 1.23
N LEU A 32 -19.26 -5.43 1.29
CA LEU A 32 -19.60 -6.86 1.23
C LEU A 32 -20.38 -7.31 2.46
N ALA A 33 -20.01 -6.84 3.67
CA ALA A 33 -20.74 -7.12 4.90
C ALA A 33 -22.19 -6.63 4.84
N LEU A 34 -22.43 -5.50 4.18
CA LEU A 34 -23.78 -4.96 3.94
C LEU A 34 -24.55 -5.74 2.86
N HIS A 35 -23.87 -6.28 1.85
CA HIS A 35 -24.50 -6.97 0.72
C HIS A 35 -24.86 -8.44 1.02
N GLU A 36 -23.92 -9.20 1.58
CA GLU A 36 -24.05 -10.67 1.73
C GLU A 36 -24.64 -11.11 3.08
N GLY A 37 -24.60 -10.25 4.11
CA GLY A 37 -24.85 -10.68 5.48
C GLY A 37 -23.82 -11.70 5.99
N LEU A 38 -24.07 -12.34 7.14
CA LEU A 38 -23.18 -13.35 7.75
C LEU A 38 -23.27 -14.70 7.03
N SER A 39 -22.74 -14.78 5.81
CA SER A 39 -22.62 -16.03 5.04
C SER A 39 -21.23 -16.66 5.17
N LEU A 40 -21.11 -17.97 4.96
CA LEU A 40 -19.81 -18.69 4.94
C LEU A 40 -18.83 -18.13 3.90
N ASN A 41 -19.34 -17.46 2.87
CA ASN A 41 -18.52 -16.85 1.82
C ASN A 41 -17.86 -15.56 2.30
N SER A 42 -18.56 -14.76 3.10
CA SER A 42 -18.03 -13.55 3.74
C SER A 42 -16.85 -13.88 4.66
N LEU A 43 -16.91 -15.01 5.39
CA LEU A 43 -15.81 -15.47 6.25
C LEU A 43 -14.54 -15.82 5.44
N LYS A 44 -14.68 -16.46 4.27
CA LYS A 44 -13.54 -16.76 3.40
C LYS A 44 -12.88 -15.49 2.87
N ILE A 45 -13.68 -14.52 2.45
CA ILE A 45 -13.18 -13.24 1.94
C ILE A 45 -12.49 -12.45 3.06
N LEU A 46 -13.06 -12.45 4.27
CA LEU A 46 -12.43 -11.83 5.44
C LEU A 46 -11.07 -12.46 5.77
N MET A 47 -10.94 -13.79 5.71
CA MET A 47 -9.66 -14.49 5.89
C MET A 47 -8.60 -14.05 4.89
N ILE A 48 -8.96 -13.94 3.61
CA ILE A 48 -8.05 -13.46 2.55
C ILE A 48 -7.66 -12.00 2.82
N VAL A 49 -8.61 -11.16 3.18
CA VAL A 49 -8.39 -9.75 3.52
C VAL A 49 -7.41 -9.60 4.68
N VAL A 50 -7.59 -10.35 5.77
CA VAL A 50 -6.69 -10.31 6.93
C VAL A 50 -5.29 -10.77 6.52
N PHE A 51 -5.18 -11.82 5.73
CA PHE A 51 -3.89 -12.31 5.23
C PHE A 51 -3.17 -11.24 4.39
N VAL A 52 -3.86 -10.63 3.43
CA VAL A 52 -3.31 -9.56 2.58
C VAL A 52 -2.94 -8.32 3.41
N ALA A 53 -3.76 -7.95 4.39
CA ALA A 53 -3.52 -6.84 5.30
C ALA A 53 -2.26 -7.03 6.16
N LEU A 54 -1.84 -8.26 6.44
CA LEU A 54 -0.56 -8.57 7.09
C LEU A 54 0.60 -8.69 6.10
N ALA A 55 0.34 -9.25 4.92
CA ALA A 55 1.33 -9.39 3.86
C ALA A 55 1.81 -8.02 3.35
N ASN A 56 0.91 -7.06 3.19
CA ASN A 56 1.21 -5.73 2.65
C ASN A 56 2.18 -4.89 3.49
N PRO A 57 2.01 -4.69 4.81
CA PRO A 57 3.01 -4.00 5.63
C PRO A 57 4.33 -4.76 5.73
N THR A 58 4.29 -6.10 5.72
CA THR A 58 5.50 -6.93 5.71
C THR A 58 6.29 -6.73 4.42
N ALA A 59 5.62 -6.81 3.27
CA ALA A 59 6.21 -6.55 1.96
C ALA A 59 6.74 -5.12 1.87
N ALA A 60 5.96 -4.12 2.30
CA ALA A 60 6.37 -2.73 2.29
C ALA A 60 7.60 -2.47 3.17
N HIS A 61 7.69 -3.10 4.34
CA HIS A 61 8.83 -2.99 5.23
C HIS A 61 10.10 -3.58 4.60
N VAL A 62 10.01 -4.79 4.04
CA VAL A 62 11.13 -5.44 3.36
C VAL A 62 11.56 -4.66 2.12
N LEU A 63 10.61 -4.19 1.30
CA LEU A 63 10.86 -3.35 0.13
C LEU A 63 11.54 -2.03 0.52
N GLY A 64 11.09 -1.38 1.59
CA GLY A 64 11.71 -0.16 2.11
C GLY A 64 13.15 -0.39 2.56
N ARG A 65 13.40 -1.47 3.31
CA ARG A 65 14.77 -1.85 3.72
C ARG A 65 15.66 -2.20 2.54
N ALA A 66 15.12 -2.93 1.55
CA ALA A 66 15.84 -3.28 0.34
C ALA A 66 16.21 -2.04 -0.47
N ALA A 67 15.27 -1.09 -0.65
CA ALA A 67 15.51 0.16 -1.36
C ALA A 67 16.60 1.01 -0.70
N LEU A 68 16.58 1.12 0.63
CA LEU A 68 17.65 1.79 1.39
C LEU A 68 19.00 1.09 1.20
N LYS A 69 19.03 -0.24 1.26
CA LYS A 69 20.26 -1.03 1.05
C LYS A 69 20.78 -0.95 -0.39
N SER A 70 19.89 -0.76 -1.36
CA SER A 70 20.23 -0.52 -2.77
C SER A 70 20.70 0.91 -3.05
N GLY A 71 20.75 1.79 -2.04
CA GLY A 71 21.22 3.17 -2.18
C GLY A 71 20.19 4.14 -2.74
N LEU A 72 18.90 3.78 -2.78
CA LEU A 72 17.86 4.76 -3.13
C LEU A 72 17.72 5.79 -2.01
N VAL A 73 17.95 7.05 -2.36
CA VAL A 73 17.74 8.18 -1.45
C VAL A 73 16.27 8.64 -1.53
N PRO A 74 15.61 8.88 -0.39
CA PRO A 74 14.27 9.46 -0.38
C PRO A 74 14.25 10.82 -1.05
N TRP A 75 13.32 11.03 -1.96
CA TRP A 75 13.17 12.30 -2.64
C TRP A 75 12.80 13.42 -1.67
N THR A 76 13.56 14.51 -1.73
CA THR A 76 13.33 15.74 -0.95
C THR A 76 13.11 16.90 -1.92
N ARG A 77 12.27 17.89 -1.58
CA ARG A 77 11.96 19.04 -2.46
C ARG A 77 13.20 19.83 -2.91
N GLU A 78 14.30 19.77 -2.15
CA GLU A 78 15.55 20.47 -2.46
C GLU A 78 16.36 19.79 -3.58
N GLN A 79 16.17 18.50 -3.83
CA GLN A 79 16.88 17.73 -4.87
C GLN A 79 16.40 18.02 -6.31
N GLY A 80 15.36 18.85 -6.46
CA GLY A 80 14.87 19.33 -7.75
C GLY A 80 15.50 20.65 -8.21
N ASP A 81 16.34 21.29 -7.39
CA ASP A 81 17.11 22.47 -7.77
C ASP A 81 18.57 22.05 -7.92
N PRO A 82 19.15 22.07 -9.14
CA PRO A 82 20.60 21.91 -9.31
C PRO A 82 21.26 23.18 -8.78
N LYS A 83 21.38 23.31 -7.47
CA LYS A 83 22.14 24.37 -6.82
C LYS A 83 23.23 23.77 -5.94
N CYS A 84 24.42 23.79 -6.55
CA CYS A 84 25.76 23.73 -5.98
C CYS A 84 26.21 22.39 -5.40
#